data_AF-A0A9X2CFX3-F1
#
_entry.id   AF-A0A9X2CFX3-F1
#
_cell.length_a   1.000
_cell.length_b   1.000
_cell.length_c   1.000
_cell.angle_alpha   90.00
_cell.angle_beta   90.00
_cell.angle_gamma   90.00
#
_symmetry.space_group_name_H-M   'P 1'
#
loop_
_entity.id
_entity.type
_entity.pdbx_description
1 polymer ?
#
loop_
_entity_poly.entity_id
_entity_poly.type
_entity_poly.pdbx_seq_one_letter_code
_entity_poly.pdbx_strand_id
1 'polypeptide(L)'
;MNKYALSVVAALAFLLSASAIADTEVDNICKDAQLWTKIVDQVCWSCFTEGFSLMGVGNKPDGASDNNPFCLCNDNLGVPFAGTKLSYFAPTRIIETVRLPWCSPTLGGITLQDDYIGMGTVNASKGKGFWNSHYPPVSG
;
A
#
# COMPACT_ATOMS: atom_id res chain seq x y z
N MET A 1 -40.71 37.83 -10.42
CA MET A 1 -39.43 37.17 -10.09
C MET A 1 -39.31 35.91 -10.94
N ASN A 2 -38.28 35.82 -11.76
CA ASN A 2 -38.20 34.83 -12.84
C ASN A 2 -37.85 33.46 -12.27
N LYS A 3 -38.79 32.49 -12.33
CA LYS A 3 -38.62 31.12 -11.83
C LYS A 3 -37.34 30.42 -12.32
N TYR A 4 -36.87 30.80 -13.51
CA TYR A 4 -35.62 30.31 -14.10
C TYR A 4 -34.35 30.87 -13.43
N ALA A 5 -34.41 32.09 -12.87
CA ALA A 5 -33.27 32.69 -12.18
C ALA A 5 -32.95 31.95 -10.87
N LEU A 6 -33.98 31.45 -10.18
CA LEU A 6 -33.82 30.73 -8.92
C LEU A 6 -33.21 29.33 -9.14
N SER A 7 -33.59 28.65 -10.22
CA SER A 7 -32.98 27.36 -10.60
C SER A 7 -31.53 27.50 -11.07
N VAL A 8 -31.17 28.58 -11.78
CA VAL A 8 -29.80 28.81 -12.26
C VAL A 8 -28.85 29.09 -11.08
N VAL A 9 -29.28 29.88 -10.09
CA VAL A 9 -28.48 30.16 -8.89
C VAL A 9 -28.28 28.90 -8.05
N ALA A 10 -29.30 28.05 -7.91
CA ALA A 10 -29.19 26.78 -7.20
C ALA A 10 -28.22 25.80 -7.87
N ALA A 11 -28.22 25.72 -9.21
CA ALA A 11 -27.31 24.87 -9.97
C ALA A 11 -25.84 25.34 -9.88
N LEU A 12 -25.60 26.66 -9.92
CA LEU A 12 -24.27 27.24 -9.74
C LEU A 12 -23.73 27.04 -8.32
N ALA A 13 -24.58 27.14 -7.29
CA ALA A 13 -24.18 26.86 -5.91
C ALA A 13 -23.76 25.40 -5.70
N PHE A 14 -24.44 24.45 -6.36
CA PHE A 14 -24.13 23.02 -6.27
C PHE A 14 -22.82 22.64 -6.97
N LEU A 15 -22.46 23.36 -8.05
CA LEU A 15 -21.19 23.18 -8.75
C LEU A 15 -19.99 23.74 -7.97
N LEU A 16 -20.17 24.77 -7.14
CA LEU A 16 -19.09 25.33 -6.31
C LEU A 16 -18.76 24.49 -5.07
N SER A 17 -19.67 23.61 -4.60
CA SER A 17 -19.42 22.73 -3.45
C SER A 17 -18.56 21.50 -3.77
N ALA A 18 -18.21 21.25 -5.04
CA ALA A 18 -17.44 20.06 -5.45
C ALA A 18 -15.91 20.23 -5.35
N SER A 19 -15.40 21.38 -4.90
CA SER A 19 -13.95 21.63 -4.83
C SER A 19 -13.50 22.09 -3.43
N ALA A 20 -13.39 21.13 -2.50
CA ALA A 20 -12.52 21.26 -1.32
C ALA A 20 -12.32 19.89 -0.63
N ILE A 21 -11.45 19.04 -1.18
CA ILE A 21 -10.69 18.10 -0.34
C ILE A 21 -9.34 18.78 -0.13
N ALA A 22 -9.26 19.65 0.88
CA ALA A 22 -7.97 20.13 1.36
C ALA A 22 -7.42 19.05 2.28
N ASP A 23 -6.41 18.32 1.81
CA ASP A 23 -5.55 17.50 2.65
C ASP A 23 -4.83 18.47 3.58
N THR A 24 -5.30 18.58 4.82
CA THR A 24 -4.58 19.34 5.84
C THR A 24 -3.34 18.53 6.20
N GLU A 25 -2.23 18.83 5.53
CA GLU A 25 -0.88 18.47 5.98
C GLU A 25 -0.67 19.16 7.34
N VAL A 26 -1.14 18.53 8.42
CA VAL A 26 -0.62 18.82 9.75
C VAL A 26 0.84 18.43 9.63
N ASP A 27 1.75 19.40 9.86
CA ASP A 27 3.21 19.21 9.90
C ASP A 27 3.55 18.32 11.12
N ASN A 28 3.10 17.07 11.06
CA ASN A 28 3.43 16.02 11.98
C ASN A 28 4.87 15.63 11.63
N ILE A 29 5.75 15.65 12.63
CA ILE A 29 7.14 15.18 12.49
C ILE A 29 7.18 13.76 11.88
N CYS A 30 6.11 12.99 12.06
CA CYS A 30 5.82 11.76 11.32
C CYS A 30 5.02 12.05 10.04
N LYS A 31 5.66 11.89 8.89
CA LYS A 31 5.01 12.08 7.58
C LYS A 31 4.32 10.80 7.12
N ASP A 32 3.15 10.94 6.53
CA ASP A 32 2.46 9.84 5.85
C ASP A 32 3.26 9.42 4.60
N ALA A 33 3.51 8.11 4.47
CA ALA A 33 4.12 7.55 3.26
C ALA A 33 3.10 7.37 2.12
N GLN A 34 1.80 7.58 2.39
CA GLN A 34 0.71 7.39 1.45
C GLN A 34 0.74 5.96 0.86
N LEU A 35 1.13 4.97 1.66
CA LEU A 35 1.43 3.62 1.19
C LEU A 35 0.27 3.03 0.36
N TRP A 36 -0.96 3.24 0.81
CA TRP A 36 -2.16 2.67 0.18
C TRP A 36 -2.46 3.22 -1.21
N THR A 37 -2.08 4.47 -1.49
CA THR A 37 -2.23 5.05 -2.84
C THR A 37 -1.00 4.75 -3.68
N LYS A 38 0.20 4.87 -3.10
CA LYS A 38 1.47 4.65 -3.80
C LYS A 38 1.70 3.20 -4.21
N ILE A 39 1.20 2.21 -3.46
CA ILE A 39 1.24 0.81 -3.89
C ILE A 39 0.47 0.62 -5.21
N VAL A 40 -0.61 1.34 -5.43
CA VAL A 40 -1.38 1.22 -6.67
C VAL A 40 -0.71 2.02 -7.79
N ASP A 41 -0.25 3.23 -7.52
CA ASP A 41 0.22 4.13 -8.58
C ASP A 41 1.69 3.93 -8.96
N GLN A 42 2.55 3.55 -8.02
CA GLN A 42 4.00 3.45 -8.23
C GLN A 42 4.49 2.03 -8.52
N VAL A 43 3.66 1.03 -8.29
CA VAL A 43 3.97 -0.34 -8.70
C VAL A 43 3.76 -0.47 -10.20
N CYS A 44 4.76 -0.99 -10.91
CA CYS A 44 4.64 -1.33 -12.31
C CYS A 44 3.76 -2.57 -12.49
N TRP A 45 2.44 -2.42 -12.47
CA TRP A 45 1.52 -3.54 -12.65
C TRP A 45 1.69 -4.22 -14.02
N SER A 46 2.02 -3.45 -15.06
CA SER A 46 2.35 -4.01 -16.39
C SER A 46 3.53 -4.98 -16.32
N CYS A 47 4.56 -4.67 -15.53
CA CYS A 47 5.70 -5.56 -15.33
C CYS A 47 5.30 -6.92 -14.71
N PHE A 48 4.22 -6.97 -13.92
CA PHE A 48 3.70 -8.22 -13.36
C PHE A 48 2.76 -8.96 -14.31
N THR A 49 2.03 -8.25 -15.19
CA THR A 49 1.13 -8.91 -16.15
C THR A 49 1.85 -9.83 -17.13
N GLU A 50 3.14 -9.56 -17.41
CA GLU A 50 3.96 -10.43 -18.26
C GLU A 50 4.36 -11.75 -17.59
N GLY A 51 4.29 -11.84 -16.25
CA GLY A 51 4.59 -13.04 -15.46
C GLY A 51 3.36 -13.61 -14.75
N PHE A 52 2.16 -13.22 -15.17
CA PHE A 52 0.92 -13.68 -14.53
C PHE A 52 0.33 -14.85 -15.34
N SER A 53 0.29 -16.04 -14.74
CA SER A 53 -0.41 -17.20 -15.31
C SER A 53 -1.71 -17.44 -14.55
N LEU A 54 -2.84 -17.10 -15.16
CA LEU A 54 -4.14 -17.35 -14.57
C LEU A 54 -4.70 -18.64 -15.15
N MET A 55 -4.88 -19.67 -14.31
CA MET A 55 -5.41 -20.97 -14.73
C MET A 55 -4.65 -21.57 -15.94
N GLY A 56 -3.33 -21.39 -15.98
CA GLY A 56 -2.49 -21.94 -17.05
C GLY A 56 -2.39 -21.08 -18.31
N VAL A 57 -3.06 -19.92 -18.34
CA VAL A 57 -2.98 -18.96 -19.43
C VAL A 57 -2.05 -17.83 -19.01
N GLY A 58 -0.91 -17.71 -19.69
CA GLY A 58 0.10 -16.68 -19.45
C GLY A 58 1.52 -17.25 -19.33
N ASN A 59 2.51 -16.36 -19.27
CA ASN A 59 3.89 -16.74 -19.01
C ASN A 59 4.08 -16.88 -17.50
N LYS A 60 4.58 -18.03 -17.05
CA LYS A 60 4.90 -18.24 -15.63
C LYS A 60 6.34 -17.76 -15.35
N PRO A 61 6.59 -17.18 -14.17
CA PRO A 61 7.94 -16.87 -13.73
C PRO A 61 8.68 -18.13 -13.27
N ASP A 62 10.00 -18.03 -13.19
CA ASP A 62 10.83 -19.12 -12.68
C ASP A 62 10.43 -19.50 -11.25
N GLY A 63 10.28 -20.80 -10.98
CA GLY A 63 9.79 -21.32 -9.70
C GLY A 63 8.27 -21.38 -9.52
N ALA A 64 7.45 -20.84 -10.43
CA ALA A 64 5.99 -20.98 -10.37
C ALA A 64 5.50 -22.40 -10.72
N SER A 65 4.30 -22.77 -10.27
CA SER A 65 3.66 -24.06 -10.58
C SER A 65 3.36 -24.22 -12.08
N ASP A 66 3.31 -25.46 -12.55
CA ASP A 66 3.02 -25.79 -13.96
C ASP A 66 1.71 -25.17 -14.44
N ASN A 67 1.62 -24.85 -15.74
CA ASN A 67 0.47 -24.24 -16.41
C ASN A 67 -0.79 -25.15 -16.48
N ASN A 68 -0.88 -26.23 -15.72
CA ASN A 68 -2.15 -26.93 -15.56
C ASN A 68 -3.06 -26.10 -14.63
N PRO A 69 -4.30 -25.73 -15.01
CA PRO A 69 -5.24 -25.03 -14.13
C PRO A 69 -5.66 -25.83 -12.90
N PHE A 70 -5.62 -27.17 -12.97
CA PHE A 70 -6.12 -28.04 -11.90
C PHE A 70 -4.99 -28.69 -11.09
N CYS A 71 -5.22 -28.85 -9.79
CA CYS A 71 -4.36 -29.64 -8.89
C CYS A 71 -5.19 -30.64 -8.07
N LEU A 72 -4.57 -31.77 -7.72
CA LEU A 72 -4.90 -32.47 -6.48
C LEU A 72 -4.01 -31.87 -5.40
N CYS A 73 -4.56 -30.93 -4.65
CA CYS A 73 -3.85 -30.22 -3.60
C CYS A 73 -4.10 -30.95 -2.27
N ASN A 74 -3.09 -31.08 -1.42
CA ASN A 74 -3.25 -31.71 -0.09
C ASN A 74 -3.56 -30.63 0.94
N ASP A 75 -4.45 -30.92 1.88
CA ASP A 75 -4.63 -30.07 3.07
C ASP A 75 -3.50 -30.31 4.09
N ASN A 76 -3.55 -29.59 5.21
CA ASN A 76 -2.57 -29.72 6.30
C ASN A 76 -2.60 -31.10 7.00
N LEU A 77 -3.64 -31.90 6.77
CA LEU A 77 -3.80 -33.27 7.26
C LEU A 77 -3.46 -34.31 6.17
N GLY A 78 -3.01 -33.88 4.99
CA GLY A 78 -2.61 -34.76 3.88
C GLY A 78 -3.77 -35.33 3.06
N VAL A 79 -4.98 -34.79 3.20
CA VAL A 79 -6.15 -35.23 2.41
C VAL A 79 -6.16 -34.52 1.05
N PRO A 80 -6.14 -35.26 -0.08
CA PRO A 80 -6.16 -34.65 -1.40
C PRO A 80 -7.57 -34.11 -1.73
N PHE A 81 -7.63 -32.85 -2.16
CA PHE A 81 -8.82 -32.22 -2.70
C PHE A 81 -8.55 -31.64 -4.09
N ALA A 82 -9.60 -31.60 -4.92
CA ALA A 82 -9.51 -30.95 -6.22
C ALA A 82 -9.48 -29.43 -6.03
N GLY A 83 -8.42 -28.79 -6.52
CA GLY A 83 -8.21 -27.34 -6.43
C GLY A 83 -7.82 -26.72 -7.77
N THR A 84 -7.83 -25.39 -7.81
CA THR A 84 -7.35 -24.62 -8.95
C THR A 84 -6.08 -23.86 -8.58
N LYS A 85 -5.18 -23.71 -9.54
CA LYS A 85 -3.96 -22.93 -9.36
C LYS A 85 -4.20 -21.49 -9.77
N LEU A 86 -3.98 -20.57 -8.82
CA LEU A 86 -4.11 -19.14 -9.00
C LEU A 86 -2.75 -18.49 -8.79
N SER A 87 -2.36 -17.59 -9.68
CA SER A 87 -1.23 -16.69 -9.44
C SER A 87 -1.71 -15.53 -8.57
N TYR A 88 -0.93 -15.16 -7.56
CA TYR A 88 -1.19 -14.00 -6.72
C TYR A 88 0.11 -13.25 -6.45
N PHE A 89 0.01 -11.93 -6.38
CA PHE A 89 1.10 -11.05 -6.00
C PHE A 89 0.82 -10.50 -4.60
N ALA A 90 1.76 -10.74 -3.67
CA ALA A 90 1.70 -10.19 -2.32
C ALA A 90 3.04 -9.53 -1.97
N PRO A 91 3.03 -8.35 -1.33
CA PRO A 91 4.22 -7.85 -0.65
C PRO A 91 4.56 -8.79 0.52
N THR A 92 5.78 -9.32 0.53
CA THR A 92 6.23 -10.26 1.57
C THR A 92 6.53 -9.58 2.89
N ARG A 93 6.89 -8.30 2.85
CA ARG A 93 7.16 -7.47 4.02
C ARG A 93 7.01 -5.99 3.71
N ILE A 94 6.61 -5.24 4.71
CA ILE A 94 6.62 -3.77 4.70
C ILE A 94 7.64 -3.33 5.75
N ILE A 95 8.62 -2.53 5.33
CA ILE A 95 9.65 -2.00 6.23
C ILE A 95 9.49 -0.49 6.27
N GLU A 96 9.20 0.02 7.46
CA GLU A 96 9.15 1.45 7.73
C GLU A 96 10.51 1.90 8.26
N THR A 97 11.14 2.88 7.63
CA THR A 97 12.39 3.48 8.12
C THR A 97 12.15 4.93 8.47
N VAL A 98 12.21 5.24 9.77
CA VAL A 98 11.82 6.54 10.32
C VAL A 98 12.90 7.11 11.22
N ARG A 99 13.03 8.46 11.20
CA ARG A 99 13.89 9.19 12.12
C ARG A 99 13.21 9.38 13.48
N LEU A 100 11.91 9.62 13.48
CA LEU A 100 11.13 9.73 14.70
C LEU A 100 10.81 8.33 15.23
N PRO A 101 11.19 7.97 16.47
CA PRO A 101 10.76 6.72 17.09
C PRO A 101 9.22 6.69 17.14
N TRP A 102 8.65 5.48 17.09
CA TRP A 102 7.20 5.26 17.14
C TRP A 102 6.35 5.91 16.02
N CYS A 103 6.99 6.51 15.02
CA CYS A 103 6.31 6.98 13.82
C CYS A 103 5.95 5.82 12.89
N SER A 104 4.70 5.73 12.47
CA SER A 104 4.22 4.80 11.45
C SER A 104 3.75 5.55 10.20
N PRO A 105 4.60 5.67 9.17
CA PRO A 105 4.24 6.26 7.89
C PRO A 105 3.19 5.44 7.12
N THR A 106 3.05 4.14 7.38
CA THR A 106 2.07 3.28 6.69
C THR A 106 0.67 3.41 7.26
N LEU A 107 0.56 3.84 8.52
CA LEU A 107 -0.69 4.09 9.21
C LEU A 107 -1.07 5.58 9.17
N GLY A 108 -0.84 6.24 8.03
CA GLY A 108 -1.21 7.63 7.81
C GLY A 108 -0.31 8.66 8.51
N GLY A 109 0.91 8.28 8.92
CA GLY A 109 1.84 9.17 9.58
C GLY A 109 1.52 9.43 11.06
N ILE A 110 0.88 8.48 11.75
CA ILE A 110 0.61 8.61 13.20
C ILE A 110 1.83 8.25 14.06
N THR A 111 1.85 8.76 15.29
CA THR A 111 2.78 8.33 16.34
C THR A 111 2.08 7.32 17.27
N LEU A 112 2.68 6.16 17.47
CA LEU A 112 2.13 5.10 18.32
C LEU A 112 2.38 5.35 19.82
N GLN A 113 3.44 6.09 20.14
CA GLN A 113 3.81 6.50 21.50
C GLN A 113 4.48 7.87 21.45
N ASP A 114 4.33 8.62 22.53
CA ASP A 114 4.93 9.95 22.71
C ASP A 114 6.28 9.86 23.45
N ASP A 115 7.17 9.00 22.96
CA ASP A 115 8.55 8.90 23.44
C ASP A 115 9.51 9.26 22.31
N TYR A 116 10.53 10.05 22.64
CA TYR A 116 11.55 10.54 21.72
C TYR A 116 12.93 9.91 21.95
N ILE A 117 13.04 8.95 22.88
CA ILE A 117 14.26 8.18 23.09
C ILE A 117 14.58 7.39 21.81
N GLY A 118 15.83 7.49 21.34
CA GLY A 118 16.22 6.87 20.07
C GLY A 118 15.84 7.70 18.84
N MET A 119 15.82 9.02 18.95
CA MET A 119 15.67 9.89 17.77
C MET A 119 16.83 9.69 16.77
N GLY A 120 16.46 9.47 15.51
CA GLY A 120 17.37 9.31 14.40
C GLY A 120 18.17 10.58 14.12
N THR A 121 19.49 10.44 13.98
CA THR A 121 20.41 11.55 13.71
C THR A 121 21.09 11.37 12.36
N VAL A 122 21.49 12.48 11.74
CA VAL A 122 22.27 12.46 10.51
C VAL A 122 23.54 13.28 10.70
N ASN A 123 24.69 12.71 10.35
CA ASN A 123 25.98 13.37 10.34
C ASN A 123 26.50 13.39 8.90
N ALA A 124 26.14 14.44 8.15
CA ALA A 124 26.47 14.60 6.74
C ALA A 124 27.99 14.61 6.51
N SER A 125 28.75 15.25 7.40
CA SER A 125 30.22 15.34 7.30
C SER A 125 30.93 13.99 7.42
N LYS A 126 30.35 13.02 8.12
CA LYS A 126 30.88 11.65 8.25
C LYS A 126 30.13 10.62 7.41
N GLY A 127 29.10 11.02 6.67
CA GLY A 127 28.24 10.11 5.90
C GLY A 127 27.54 9.06 6.75
N LYS A 128 27.26 9.34 8.03
CA LYS A 128 26.63 8.40 8.96
C LYS A 128 25.25 8.90 9.39
N GLY A 129 24.34 7.98 9.63
CA GLY A 129 23.02 8.29 10.18
C GLY A 129 22.46 7.13 10.99
N PHE A 130 21.54 7.46 11.89
CA PHE A 130 20.78 6.52 12.69
C PHE A 130 19.30 6.64 12.33
N TRP A 131 18.66 5.50 12.14
CA TRP A 131 17.25 5.37 11.75
C TRP A 131 16.64 4.20 12.51
N ASN A 132 15.36 4.31 12.84
CA ASN A 132 14.56 3.24 13.42
C ASN A 132 13.87 2.48 12.28
N SER A 133 13.90 1.15 12.33
CA SER A 133 13.23 0.30 11.35
C SER A 133 12.19 -0.59 12.02
N HIS A 134 10.94 -0.50 11.57
CA HIS A 134 9.83 -1.32 12.04
C HIS A 134 9.32 -2.22 10.91
N TYR A 135 9.02 -3.47 11.23
CA TYR A 135 8.38 -4.40 10.31
C TYR A 135 7.50 -5.39 11.09
N PRO A 136 6.33 -5.76 10.57
CA PRO A 136 5.49 -6.77 11.20
C PRO A 136 6.16 -8.15 11.12
N PRO A 137 5.98 -9.01 12.14
CA PRO A 137 6.43 -10.39 12.08
C PRO A 137 5.68 -11.14 10.96
N VAL A 138 6.41 -11.89 10.15
CA VAL A 138 5.82 -12.79 9.14
C VAL A 138 5.16 -13.96 9.87
N SER A 139 3.83 -14.05 9.79
CA SER A 139 3.10 -15.29 10.11
C SER A 139 3.39 -16.30 9.00
N GLY A 140 4.33 -17.20 9.27
CA GLY A 140 4.59 -18.38 8.43
C GLY A 140 3.57 -19.49 8.66
#